data_AF-J9FVN9-F1
#
_entry.id   AF-J9FVN9-F1
#
_cell.length_a   1.000
_cell.length_b   1.000
_cell.length_c   1.000
_cell.angle_alpha   90.00
_cell.angle_beta   90.00
_cell.angle_gamma   90.00
#
_symmetry.space_group_name_H-M   'P 1'
#
loop_
_entity.id
_entity.type
_entity.pdbx_description
1 polymer ?
#
loop_
_entity_poly.entity_id
_entity_poly.type
_entity_poly.pdbx_seq_one_letter_code
_entity_poly.pdbx_strand_id
1 'polypeptide(L)'
;QFEHDPFTDEICLAVETGEGIAVILGCSHPGIINMLRTVQRRLNRPIHSVWGGSHLVEGNPERVHRTAQALKGLGVRRIGLCHCTGDVALEQLQKELVDAECCRIGTGDTVFF
;
A
#
# COMPACT_ATOMS: atom_id res chain seq x y z
N GLN A 1 9.45 28.56 13.67
CA GLN A 1 8.35 27.78 14.28
C GLN A 1 8.09 26.61 13.36
N PHE A 2 7.86 25.40 13.86
CA PHE A 2 7.49 24.26 13.01
C PHE A 2 5.96 24.19 12.92
N GLU A 3 5.44 24.02 11.71
CA GLU A 3 4.01 23.81 11.46
C GLU A 3 3.77 22.34 11.08
N HIS A 4 2.62 21.81 11.48
CA HIS A 4 2.25 20.42 11.18
C HIS A 4 1.77 20.31 9.72
N ASP A 5 2.39 19.42 8.95
CA ASP A 5 2.00 19.12 7.57
C ASP A 5 0.89 18.05 7.55
N PRO A 6 -0.33 18.37 7.08
CA PRO A 6 -1.42 17.40 6.98
C PRO A 6 -1.37 16.53 5.70
N PHE A 7 -0.42 16.75 4.78
CA PHE A 7 -0.30 16.03 3.50
C PHE A 7 -1.58 16.08 2.63
N THR A 8 -2.26 17.22 2.60
CA THR A 8 -3.53 17.39 1.84
C THR A 8 -3.33 17.38 0.32
N ASP A 9 -2.09 17.53 -0.13
CA ASP A 9 -1.64 17.48 -1.51
C ASP A 9 -1.32 16.04 -1.98
N GLU A 10 -1.20 15.07 -1.07
CA GLU A 10 -0.84 13.71 -1.45
C GLU A 10 -1.99 13.01 -2.19
N ILE A 11 -1.63 12.41 -3.34
CA ILE A 11 -2.55 11.69 -4.23
C ILE A 11 -2.09 10.26 -4.45
N CYS A 12 -2.99 9.41 -4.93
CA CYS A 12 -2.68 8.10 -5.50
C CYS A 12 -3.39 7.95 -6.85
N LEU A 13 -2.86 7.07 -7.70
CA LEU A 13 -3.50 6.71 -8.95
C LEU A 13 -4.30 5.41 -8.75
N ALA A 14 -5.54 5.38 -9.21
CA ALA A 14 -6.34 4.17 -9.28
C ALA A 14 -6.55 3.81 -10.75
N VAL A 15 -6.11 2.61 -11.14
CA VAL A 15 -6.17 2.09 -12.50
C VAL A 15 -7.17 0.93 -12.51
N GLU A 16 -8.17 1.02 -13.37
CA GLU A 16 -9.11 -0.06 -13.62
C GLU A 16 -8.45 -1.11 -14.52
N THR A 17 -8.45 -2.38 -14.06
CA THR A 17 -7.95 -3.54 -14.81
C THR A 17 -9.03 -4.61 -14.91
N GLY A 18 -8.73 -5.68 -15.66
CA GLY A 18 -9.63 -6.85 -15.75
C GLY A 18 -9.80 -7.59 -14.42
N GLU A 19 -8.84 -7.49 -13.51
CA GLU A 19 -8.83 -8.19 -12.21
C GLU A 19 -9.41 -7.34 -11.06
N GLY A 20 -9.56 -6.03 -11.27
CA GLY A 20 -10.06 -5.08 -10.26
C GLY A 20 -9.33 -3.75 -10.32
N ILE A 21 -9.32 -3.00 -9.22
CA ILE A 21 -8.55 -1.75 -9.15
C ILE A 21 -7.12 -2.04 -8.74
N ALA A 22 -6.15 -1.56 -9.52
CA ALA A 22 -4.75 -1.42 -9.14
C ALA A 22 -4.52 -0.01 -8.57
N VAL A 23 -3.97 0.09 -7.37
CA VAL A 23 -3.64 1.39 -6.75
C VAL A 23 -2.14 1.61 -6.77
N ILE A 24 -1.70 2.72 -7.36
CA ILE A 24 -0.31 3.17 -7.38
C ILE A 24 -0.15 4.32 -6.39
N LEU A 25 0.72 4.13 -5.41
CA LEU A 25 0.98 5.00 -4.28
C LEU A 25 2.32 5.73 -4.47
N GLY A 26 2.38 6.96 -3.96
CA GLY A 26 3.64 7.66 -3.70
C GLY A 26 4.31 7.09 -2.44
N CYS A 27 4.11 7.74 -1.30
CA CYS A 27 4.66 7.27 -0.02
C CYS A 27 3.58 6.92 1.02
N SER A 28 2.35 7.41 0.87
CA SER A 28 1.20 7.13 1.73
C SER A 28 1.29 7.74 3.14
N HIS A 29 1.67 9.01 3.28
CA HIS A 29 1.72 9.68 4.58
C HIS A 29 0.36 9.74 5.30
N PRO A 30 -0.78 9.98 4.60
CA PRO A 30 -2.12 9.83 5.19
C PRO A 30 -2.45 8.41 5.70
N GLY A 31 -1.60 7.43 5.38
CA GLY A 31 -1.73 6.02 5.72
C GLY A 31 -2.31 5.20 4.58
N ILE A 32 -1.58 4.15 4.18
CA ILE A 32 -1.96 3.24 3.09
C ILE A 32 -3.41 2.74 3.21
N ILE A 33 -3.84 2.30 4.39
CA ILE A 33 -5.20 1.79 4.60
C ILE A 33 -6.28 2.87 4.40
N ASN A 34 -5.99 4.12 4.78
CA ASN A 34 -6.92 5.23 4.60
C ASN A 34 -7.08 5.58 3.12
N MET A 35 -5.97 5.59 2.38
CA MET A 35 -5.98 5.83 0.93
C MET A 35 -6.75 4.73 0.20
N LEU A 36 -6.45 3.45 0.49
CA LEU A 36 -7.13 2.31 -0.13
C LEU A 36 -8.63 2.29 0.17
N ARG A 37 -9.05 2.52 1.43
CA ARG A 37 -10.49 2.63 1.77
C ARG A 37 -11.17 3.79 1.07
N THR A 38 -10.45 4.88 0.81
CA THR A 38 -10.99 6.02 0.06
C THR A 38 -11.21 5.66 -1.41
N VAL A 39 -10.25 4.98 -2.04
CA VAL A 39 -10.39 4.46 -3.41
C VAL A 39 -11.56 3.47 -3.50
N GLN A 40 -11.60 2.47 -2.63
CA GLN A 40 -12.66 1.45 -2.61
C GLN A 40 -14.05 2.08 -2.50
N ARG A 41 -14.24 3.05 -1.59
CA ARG A 41 -15.53 3.76 -1.43
C ARG A 41 -15.88 4.63 -2.64
N ARG A 42 -14.91 5.36 -3.21
CA ARG A 42 -15.17 6.27 -4.33
C ARG A 42 -15.49 5.55 -5.64
N LEU A 43 -14.84 4.42 -5.87
CA LEU A 43 -15.02 3.65 -7.11
C LEU A 43 -16.05 2.53 -6.95
N ASN A 44 -16.44 2.18 -5.72
CA ASN A 44 -17.34 1.07 -5.40
C ASN A 44 -16.91 -0.26 -6.06
N ARG A 45 -15.60 -0.52 -6.04
CA ARG A 45 -14.97 -1.69 -6.67
C ARG A 45 -13.86 -2.27 -5.79
N PRO A 46 -13.60 -3.59 -5.88
CA PRO A 46 -12.55 -4.22 -5.09
C PRO A 46 -11.16 -3.76 -5.55
N ILE A 47 -10.25 -3.63 -4.59
CA ILE A 47 -8.84 -3.37 -4.85
C ILE A 47 -8.15 -4.70 -5.02
N HIS A 48 -7.62 -4.94 -6.21
CA HIS A 48 -6.93 -6.18 -6.53
C HIS A 48 -5.44 -6.09 -6.18
N SER A 49 -4.80 -4.97 -6.52
CA SER A 49 -3.36 -4.80 -6.36
C SER A 49 -2.94 -3.42 -5.87
N VAL A 50 -1.80 -3.37 -5.18
CA VAL A 50 -1.26 -2.14 -4.58
C VAL A 50 0.25 -2.04 -4.83
N TRP A 51 0.71 -0.88 -5.29
CA TRP A 51 2.08 -0.66 -5.74
C TRP A 51 2.62 0.67 -5.22
N GLY A 52 3.81 0.70 -4.63
CA GLY A 52 4.46 1.94 -4.19
C GLY A 52 4.89 1.97 -2.72
N GLY A 53 5.04 3.16 -2.15
CA GLY A 53 5.46 3.35 -0.76
C GLY A 53 4.31 3.31 0.25
N SER A 54 4.56 2.73 1.43
CA SER A 54 3.58 2.63 2.53
C SER A 54 3.88 3.49 3.76
N HIS A 55 5.04 4.16 3.80
CA HIS A 55 5.54 4.96 4.93
C HIS A 55 5.55 4.20 6.28
N LEU A 56 5.96 2.93 6.23
CA LEU A 56 6.05 2.04 7.40
C LEU A 56 7.47 1.91 7.96
N VAL A 57 8.45 2.63 7.43
CA VAL A 57 9.86 2.55 7.87
C VAL A 57 10.05 2.87 9.35
N GLU A 58 9.22 3.76 9.92
CA GLU A 58 9.18 4.09 11.35
C GLU A 58 8.01 3.40 12.09
N GLY A 59 7.33 2.46 11.43
CA GLY A 59 6.22 1.73 12.00
C GLY A 59 6.69 0.68 13.01
N ASN A 60 6.09 0.68 14.20
CA ASN A 60 6.31 -0.41 15.15
C ASN A 60 5.66 -1.74 14.64
N PRO A 61 6.07 -2.90 15.18
CA PRO A 61 5.56 -4.21 14.72
C PRO A 61 4.04 -4.34 14.78
N GLU A 62 3.38 -3.73 15.76
CA GLU A 62 1.92 -3.73 15.88
C GLU A 62 1.25 -2.94 14.73
N ARG A 63 1.82 -1.79 14.34
CA ARG A 63 1.33 -1.00 13.20
C ARG A 63 1.48 -1.78 11.89
N VAL A 64 2.60 -2.46 11.69
CA VAL A 64 2.81 -3.30 10.49
C VAL A 64 1.82 -4.46 10.49
N HIS A 65 1.62 -5.14 11.62
CA HIS A 65 0.64 -6.22 11.77
C HIS A 65 -0.79 -5.76 11.45
N ARG A 66 -1.25 -4.65 12.05
CA ARG A 66 -2.60 -4.11 11.77
C ARG A 66 -2.76 -3.71 10.29
N THR A 67 -1.68 -3.25 9.65
CA THR A 67 -1.68 -2.94 8.22
C THR A 67 -1.84 -4.20 7.39
N ALA A 68 -1.10 -5.28 7.71
CA ALA A 68 -1.26 -6.57 7.05
C ALA A 68 -2.68 -7.12 7.19
N GLN A 69 -3.26 -7.12 8.40
CA GLN A 69 -4.64 -7.58 8.62
C GLN A 69 -5.66 -6.75 7.84
N ALA A 70 -5.45 -5.43 7.76
CA ALA A 70 -6.33 -4.56 6.97
C ALA A 70 -6.19 -4.82 5.46
N LEU A 71 -4.98 -5.06 4.95
CA LEU A 71 -4.76 -5.44 3.54
C LEU A 71 -5.43 -6.78 3.21
N LYS A 72 -5.37 -7.76 4.11
CA LYS A 72 -6.11 -9.03 4.00
C LYS A 72 -7.61 -8.81 3.97
N GLY A 73 -8.13 -8.00 4.90
CA GLY A 73 -9.57 -7.67 4.96
C GLY A 73 -10.08 -6.92 3.73
N LEU A 74 -9.21 -6.18 3.04
CA LEU A 74 -9.52 -5.53 1.76
C LEU A 74 -9.49 -6.51 0.57
N GLY A 75 -8.99 -7.73 0.76
CA GLY A 75 -8.89 -8.75 -0.29
C GLY A 75 -7.79 -8.48 -1.32
N VAL A 76 -6.77 -7.67 -0.99
CA VAL A 76 -5.67 -7.34 -1.89
C VAL A 76 -4.84 -8.59 -2.16
N ARG A 77 -4.62 -8.92 -3.43
CA ARG A 77 -3.93 -10.15 -3.87
C ARG A 77 -2.49 -9.94 -4.33
N ARG A 78 -2.15 -8.73 -4.77
CA ARG A 78 -0.80 -8.39 -5.25
C ARG A 78 -0.32 -7.09 -4.63
N ILE A 79 0.86 -7.13 -4.02
CA ILE A 79 1.41 -6.02 -3.25
C ILE A 79 2.88 -5.89 -3.61
N GLY A 80 3.27 -4.80 -4.24
CA GLY A 80 4.67 -4.46 -4.48
C GLY A 80 5.03 -3.18 -3.77
N LEU A 81 5.90 -3.27 -2.78
CA LEU A 81 6.27 -2.13 -1.93
C LEU A 81 7.71 -1.69 -2.16
N CYS A 82 7.94 -0.39 -2.04
CA CYS A 82 9.26 0.21 -2.26
C CYS A 82 9.54 1.36 -1.30
N HIS A 83 10.71 1.99 -1.50
CA HIS A 83 11.09 3.28 -0.90
C HIS A 83 10.90 3.35 0.62
N CYS A 84 9.94 4.17 1.07
CA CYS A 84 9.70 4.51 2.47
C CYS A 84 8.96 3.42 3.28
N THR A 85 8.76 2.24 2.69
CA THR A 85 8.25 1.08 3.43
C THR A 85 9.27 0.57 4.44
N GLY A 86 10.56 0.57 4.09
CA GLY A 86 11.63 0.02 4.93
C GLY A 86 11.73 -1.51 4.91
N ASP A 87 12.95 -2.02 5.06
CA ASP A 87 13.26 -3.46 4.91
C ASP A 87 12.53 -4.32 5.94
N VAL A 88 12.59 -3.90 7.22
CA VAL A 88 11.96 -4.63 8.35
C VAL A 88 10.45 -4.76 8.16
N ALA A 89 9.77 -3.67 7.79
CA ALA A 89 8.34 -3.69 7.58
C ALA A 89 7.97 -4.54 6.36
N LEU A 90 8.74 -4.47 5.27
CA LEU A 90 8.52 -5.32 4.10
C LEU A 90 8.63 -6.80 4.44
N GLU A 91 9.68 -7.20 5.15
CA GLU A 91 9.87 -8.59 5.57
C GLU A 91 8.72 -9.09 6.46
N GLN A 92 8.25 -8.27 7.39
CA GLN A 92 7.10 -8.62 8.23
C GLN A 92 5.81 -8.73 7.40
N LEU A 93 5.57 -7.79 6.48
CA LEU A 93 4.42 -7.86 5.57
C LEU A 93 4.45 -9.12 4.71
N GLN A 94 5.61 -9.51 4.17
CA GLN A 94 5.77 -10.75 3.41
C GLN A 94 5.47 -12.00 4.24
N LYS A 95 5.87 -12.02 5.53
CA LYS A 95 5.56 -13.13 6.45
C LYS A 95 4.07 -13.21 6.79
N GLU A 96 3.39 -12.08 6.89
CA GLU A 96 1.97 -12.05 7.28
C GLU A 96 1.04 -12.26 6.08
N LEU A 97 1.38 -11.75 4.90
CA LEU A 97 0.57 -11.76 3.69
C LEU A 97 0.79 -13.02 2.84
N VAL A 98 0.81 -14.20 3.45
CA VAL A 98 1.05 -15.49 2.78
C VAL A 98 0.01 -15.84 1.70
N ASP A 99 -1.18 -15.24 1.77
CA ASP A 99 -2.29 -15.47 0.85
C ASP A 99 -2.31 -14.48 -0.34
N ALA A 100 -1.27 -13.64 -0.45
CA ALA A 100 -1.08 -12.63 -1.47
C ALA A 100 0.37 -12.65 -2.00
N GLU A 101 0.55 -12.26 -3.26
CA GLU A 101 1.89 -12.03 -3.81
C GLU A 101 2.43 -10.72 -3.24
N CYS A 102 3.47 -10.80 -2.40
CA CYS A 102 4.08 -9.63 -1.75
C CYS A 102 5.57 -9.53 -2.09
N CYS A 103 5.97 -8.48 -2.82
CA CYS A 103 7.35 -8.30 -3.30
C CYS A 103 7.90 -6.89 -3.04
N ARG A 104 9.24 -6.80 -3.14
CA ARG A 104 9.92 -5.51 -3.31
C ARG A 104 9.79 -5.06 -4.76
N ILE A 105 9.60 -3.77 -4.97
CA ILE A 105 9.82 -3.13 -6.27
C ILE A 105 11.03 -2.21 -6.20
N GLY A 106 11.94 -2.36 -7.16
CA GLY A 106 13.14 -1.57 -7.36
C GLY A 106 13.16 -0.82 -8.69
N THR A 107 14.20 -0.01 -8.87
CA THR A 107 14.45 0.72 -10.11
C THR A 107 14.63 -0.23 -11.27
N GLY A 108 13.89 -0.02 -12.36
CA GLY A 108 13.96 -0.85 -13.58
C GLY A 108 13.00 -2.04 -13.59
N ASP A 109 12.33 -2.33 -12.47
CA ASP A 109 11.30 -3.37 -12.45
C ASP A 109 10.10 -2.98 -13.32
N THR A 110 9.50 -4.00 -13.94
CA THR A 110 8.29 -3.85 -14.75
C THR A 110 7.18 -4.71 -14.13
N VAL A 111 6.01 -4.10 -13.94
CA VAL A 111 4.83 -4.79 -13.42
C VAL A 111 3.78 -4.87 -14.53
N PHE A 112 3.17 -6.03 -14.68
CA PHE A 112 2.11 -6.29 -15.65
C PHE A 112 0.79 -6.50 -14.91
N PHE A 113 -0.27 -5.85 -15.39
CA PHE A 113 -1.62 -5.87 -14.82
C PHE A 113 -2.66 -6.22 -15.89
#